data_AF-A0A2W5B1C4-F1
#
_entry.id   AF-A0A2W5B1C4-F1
#
_cell.length_a   1.000
_cell.length_b   1.000
_cell.length_c   1.000
_cell.angle_alpha   90.00
_cell.angle_beta   90.00
_cell.angle_gamma   90.00
#
_symmetry.space_group_name_H-M   'P 1'
#
loop_
_entity.id
_entity.type
_entity.pdbx_description
1 polymer ?
#
loop_
_entity_poly.entity_id
_entity_poly.type
_entity_poly.pdbx_seq_one_letter_code
_entity_poly.pdbx_strand_id
1 'polypeptide(L)' 'IDLPGDSAAARFAGLRAGVGVDSGHGFHVVAATGRRHAVANPASFHALGLGEPEQVPWEILRLLPEGSPLSREDALVAQD' A
#
# COMPACT_ATOMS: atom_id res chain seq x y z
N ILE A 1 -13.04 -3.48 -17.90
CA ILE A 1 -13.81 -2.78 -16.86
C ILE A 1 -13.12 -1.45 -16.63
N ASP A 2 -13.81 -0.34 -16.90
CA ASP A 2 -13.26 1.01 -16.73
C ASP A 2 -13.72 1.54 -15.37
N LEU A 3 -12.80 1.90 -14.48
CA LEU A 3 -13.14 2.37 -13.13
C LEU A 3 -13.38 3.89 -13.15
N PRO A 4 -14.56 4.37 -12.68
CA PRO A 4 -14.88 5.78 -12.73
C PRO A 4 -14.13 6.56 -11.63
N GLY A 5 -13.42 7.62 -12.04
CA GLY A 5 -13.04 8.75 -11.19
C GLY A 5 -11.55 8.83 -10.82
N ASP A 6 -10.96 10.01 -11.02
CA ASP A 6 -9.62 10.38 -10.50
C ASP A 6 -9.62 10.75 -9.00
N SER A 7 -10.72 10.50 -8.30
CA SER A 7 -10.88 10.83 -6.89
C SER A 7 -10.59 9.64 -5.98
N ALA A 8 -10.12 9.92 -4.77
CA ALA A 8 -9.85 8.89 -3.78
C ALA A 8 -11.12 8.13 -3.39
N ALA A 9 -10.96 6.84 -3.08
CA ALA A 9 -12.02 5.97 -2.64
C ALA A 9 -12.63 6.48 -1.32
N ALA A 10 -13.95 6.68 -1.32
CA ALA A 10 -14.67 7.14 -0.14
C ALA A 10 -14.91 6.03 0.90
N ARG A 11 -14.78 4.76 0.50
CA ARG A 11 -14.99 3.61 1.38
C ARG A 11 -14.09 2.43 1.03
N PHE A 12 -13.54 1.81 2.06
CA PHE A 12 -12.75 0.60 1.97
C PHE A 12 -13.27 -0.43 2.98
N ALA A 13 -13.31 -1.71 2.58
CA ALA A 13 -13.75 -2.81 3.43
C ALA A 13 -13.08 -4.11 2.98
N GLY A 14 -12.83 -5.02 3.94
CA GLY A 14 -12.45 -6.41 3.63
C GLY A 14 -11.11 -6.88 4.21
N LEU A 15 -10.21 -5.97 4.59
CA LEU A 15 -8.92 -6.36 5.20
C LEU A 15 -8.99 -6.43 6.73
N ARG A 16 -8.44 -7.51 7.28
CA ARG A 16 -8.25 -7.68 8.74
C ARG A 16 -6.90 -7.16 9.23
N ALA A 17 -5.91 -7.08 8.34
CA ALA A 17 -4.56 -6.60 8.57
C ALA A 17 -4.04 -5.93 7.31
N GLY A 18 -2.91 -5.22 7.41
CA GLY A 18 -2.26 -4.64 6.23
C GLY A 18 -1.74 -5.74 5.28
N VAL A 19 -1.80 -5.50 3.98
CA VAL A 19 -1.34 -6.45 2.95
C VAL A 19 -0.31 -5.79 2.04
N GLY A 20 0.74 -6.55 1.70
CA GLY A 20 1.71 -6.16 0.68
C GLY A 20 1.17 -6.47 -0.72
N VAL A 21 1.33 -5.53 -1.65
CA VAL A 21 0.83 -5.65 -3.02
C VAL A 21 1.85 -5.14 -4.02
N ASP A 22 1.90 -5.79 -5.18
CA ASP A 22 2.64 -5.36 -6.36
C ASP A 22 1.67 -5.10 -7.50
N SER A 23 1.78 -3.91 -8.10
CA SER A 23 0.91 -3.46 -9.20
C SER A 23 1.64 -3.31 -10.53
N GLY A 24 2.90 -3.72 -10.61
CA GLY A 24 3.80 -3.43 -11.73
C GLY A 24 4.22 -1.96 -11.80
N HIS A 25 3.66 -1.09 -10.96
CA HIS A 25 4.03 0.33 -10.79
C HIS A 25 4.76 0.58 -9.46
N GLY A 26 5.27 -0.48 -8.86
CA GLY A 26 5.95 -0.47 -7.56
C GLY A 26 5.17 -1.18 -6.46
N PHE A 27 5.84 -1.31 -5.32
CA PHE A 27 5.39 -2.07 -4.16
C PHE A 27 4.63 -1.16 -3.19
N HIS A 28 3.51 -1.66 -2.67
CA HIS A 28 2.69 -0.91 -1.74
C HIS A 28 2.25 -1.79 -0.56
N VAL A 29 1.99 -1.16 0.60
CA VAL A 29 1.20 -1.76 1.68
C VAL A 29 -0.14 -1.07 1.72
N VAL A 30 -1.22 -1.85 1.65
CA VAL A 30 -2.57 -1.36 1.90
C VAL A 30 -2.91 -1.62 3.35
N ALA A 31 -3.05 -0.57 4.15
CA ALA A 31 -3.47 -0.68 5.54
C ALA A 31 -4.93 -1.17 5.63
N ALA A 32 -5.31 -1.76 6.77
CA ALA A 32 -6.70 -2.19 6.99
C ALA A 32 -7.72 -1.03 6.89
N THR A 33 -7.26 0.22 7.03
CA THR A 33 -8.06 1.44 6.84
C THR A 33 -8.29 1.81 5.38
N GLY A 34 -7.66 1.12 4.42
CA GLY A 34 -7.76 1.40 2.99
C GLY A 34 -6.79 2.46 2.48
N ARG A 35 -5.78 2.82 3.26
CA ARG A 35 -4.73 3.75 2.83
C ARG A 35 -3.55 3.00 2.23
N ARG A 36 -3.04 3.46 1.08
CA ARG A 36 -1.85 2.87 0.44
C ARG A 36 -0.59 3.59 0.88
N HIS A 37 0.46 2.82 1.13
CA HIS A 37 1.77 3.30 1.49
C HIS A 37 2.80 2.75 0.51
N ALA A 38 3.60 3.60 -0.10
CA ALA A 38 4.66 3.16 -1.01
C ALA A 38 5.77 2.43 -0.23
N VAL A 39 6.37 1.42 -0.85
CA VAL A 39 7.49 0.64 -0.30
C VAL A 39 8.61 0.58 -1.34
N ALA A 40 9.85 0.78 -0.88
CA ALA A 40 11.00 0.88 -1.78
C ALA A 40 11.37 -0.44 -2.49
N ASN A 41 11.18 -1.58 -1.82
CA ASN A 41 11.58 -2.89 -2.35
C ASN A 41 10.75 -4.01 -1.70
N PRO A 42 10.68 -5.20 -2.34
CA PRO A 42 9.87 -6.30 -1.83
C PRO A 42 10.48 -6.96 -0.57
N ALA A 43 11.79 -6.88 -0.35
CA ALA A 43 12.41 -7.39 0.88
C ALA A 43 11.95 -6.62 2.14
N SER A 44 11.50 -5.37 1.99
CA SER A 44 10.89 -4.60 3.06
C SER A 44 9.58 -5.22 3.56
N PHE A 45 8.87 -6.02 2.75
CA PHE A 45 7.67 -6.72 3.22
C PHE A 45 7.99 -7.73 4.32
N HIS A 46 9.04 -8.53 4.13
CA HIS A 46 9.49 -9.47 5.15
C HIS A 46 9.89 -8.75 6.45
N ALA A 47 10.55 -7.60 6.36
CA ALA A 47 10.90 -6.79 7.52
C ALA A 47 9.66 -6.24 8.28
N LEU A 48 8.55 -6.02 7.56
CA LEU A 48 7.26 -5.62 8.12
C LEU A 48 6.41 -6.81 8.61
N GLY A 49 6.92 -8.05 8.50
CA GLY A 49 6.17 -9.26 8.85
C GLY A 49 5.07 -9.60 7.83
N LEU A 50 5.14 -9.04 6.63
CA LEU A 50 4.24 -9.34 5.52
C LEU A 50 4.80 -10.49 4.68
N GLY A 51 3.90 -11.31 4.14
CA GLY A 51 4.25 -12.38 3.21
C GLY A 51 4.59 -11.85 1.81
N GLU A 52 4.62 -12.75 0.84
CA GLU A 52 4.77 -12.40 -0.57
C GLU A 52 3.67 -11.43 -1.03
N PRO A 53 4.01 -10.41 -1.85
CA PRO A 53 3.04 -9.44 -2.30
C PRO A 53 2.01 -10.06 -3.24
N GLU A 54 0.75 -9.66 -3.09
CA GLU A 54 -0.30 -10.03 -4.03
C GLU A 54 -0.27 -9.13 -5.26
N GLN A 55 -0.50 -9.70 -6.44
CA GLN A 55 -0.61 -8.95 -7.70
C GLN A 55 -1.97 -8.25 -7.77
N VAL A 56 -1.96 -6.92 -7.88
CA VAL A 56 -3.19 -6.11 -7.94
C VAL A 56 -3.12 -5.07 -9.07
N PRO A 57 -4.17 -4.91 -9.90
CA PRO A 57 -4.18 -3.88 -10.94
C PRO A 57 -3.99 -2.47 -10.38
N TRP A 58 -3.14 -1.68 -11.04
CA TRP A 58 -2.87 -0.30 -10.65
C TRP A 58 -4.13 0.57 -10.68
N GLU A 59 -5.08 0.31 -11.59
CA GLU A 59 -6.32 1.09 -11.67
C GLU A 59 -7.17 1.03 -10.40
N ILE A 60 -7.05 -0.06 -9.61
CA ILE A 60 -7.73 -0.19 -8.32
C ILE A 60 -6.89 0.46 -7.22
N LEU A 61 -5.58 0.22 -7.22
CA LEU A 61 -4.66 0.71 -6.20
C LEU A 61 -4.59 2.24 -6.15
N ARG A 62 -4.59 2.89 -7.32
CA ARG A 62 -4.50 4.37 -7.43
C ARG A 62 -5.67 5.10 -6.80
N LEU A 63 -6.82 4.44 -6.63
CA LEU A 63 -8.00 5.04 -5.99
C LEU A 63 -7.84 5.13 -4.48
N LEU A 64 -6.97 4.35 -3.87
CA LEU A 64 -6.76 4.41 -2.43
C LEU A 64 -6.04 5.71 -2.05
N PRO A 65 -6.44 6.39 -0.95
CA PRO A 65 -5.71 7.53 -0.45
C PRO A 65 -4.24 7.18 -0.20
N GLU A 66 -3.34 8.08 -0.58
CA GLU A 66 -1.90 7.92 -0.33
C GLU A 66 -1.56 8.29 1.11
N GLY A 67 -0.73 7.46 1.76
CA GLY A 67 -0.08 7.74 3.02
C GLY A 67 1.43 7.88 2.85
N SER A 68 2.12 8.23 3.94
CA SER A 68 3.57 8.35 3.93
C SER A 68 4.25 7.05 3.49
N PRO A 69 5.37 7.12 2.75
CA PRO A 69 6.13 5.94 2.37
C PRO A 69 6.61 5.17 3.62
N LEU A 70 6.74 3.86 3.48
CA LEU A 70 7.37 3.00 4.48
C LEU A 70 8.84 2.82 4.09
N SER A 71 9.69 3.64 4.69
CA SER A 71 11.13 3.61 4.50
C SER A 71 11.85 3.46 5.85
N ARG A 72 13.11 3.03 5.82
CA ARG A 72 13.92 2.92 7.03
C ARG A 72 14.27 4.30 7.57
N GLU A 73 14.51 5.24 6.66
CA GLU A 73 14.86 6.62 6.93
C GLU A 73 13.73 7.33 7.70
N ASP A 74 12.47 7.21 7.22
CA ASP A 74 11.31 7.83 7.87
C ASP A 74 11.01 7.19 9.24
N ALA A 75 11.28 5.89 9.39
CA ALA A 75 11.09 5.19 10.66
C ALA A 75 12.06 5.70 11.75
N LEU A 76 13.30 6.08 11.36
CA LEU A 76 14.27 6.64 12.30
C LEU A 76 13.87 8.04 12.77
N VAL A 77 13.24 8.84 11.90
CA VAL A 77 12.73 10.18 12.24
C VAL A 77 11.52 10.10 13.19
N ALA A 78 10.68 9.06 13.04
CA ALA A 78 9.49 8.89 13.87
C ALA A 78 9.76 8.32 15.28
N GLN A 79 10.99 7.89 15.59
CA GLN A 79 11.37 7.36 16.91
C GLN A 79 11.96 8.41 17.87
N ASP A 80 12.16 9.65 17.42
CA ASP A 80 12.52 10.83 18.24
C ASP A 80 11.25 11.57 18.71
#